data_AF-A0A0C2C5C3-F1
#
_entry.id   AF-A0A0C2C5C3-F1
#
_cell.length_a   1.000
_cell.length_b   1.000
_cell.length_c   1.000
_cell.angle_alpha   90.00
_cell.angle_beta   90.00
_cell.angle_gamma   90.00
#
_symmetry.space_group_name_H-M   'P 1'
#
loop_
_entity.id
_entity.type
_entity.pdbx_description
1 polymer ?
#
loop_
_entity_poly.entity_id
_entity_poly.type
_entity_poly.pdbx_seq_one_letter_code
_entity_poly.pdbx_strand_id
1 'polypeptide(L)'
;VTEKLASLGFLSGTMKHTGQIVVCSRTGDIVEPRLTEQWFMDTAELYAKAEQALKNGEIKVIPKSQEQKLFDWFSNKDPWCLSRQLVWGHRIPAYKSENSPWFIANSLEEARNHFGENVPIIQDEDVLDTWFSSSLIPLVNAGWPGPQFNPSAPPLDIMETGWDILGFWVARMIIMSM
;
A
#
# COMPACT_ATOMS: atom_id res chain seq x y z
N VAL A 1 34.34 -8.43 -8.08
CA VAL A 1 34.45 -6.95 -8.21
C VAL A 1 35.76 -6.44 -7.64
N THR A 2 36.10 -6.71 -6.38
CA THR A 2 37.33 -6.24 -5.72
C THR A 2 38.61 -6.58 -6.47
N GLU A 3 38.78 -7.82 -6.92
CA GLU A 3 39.95 -8.25 -7.71
C GLU A 3 40.08 -7.47 -9.03
N LYS A 4 38.95 -7.18 -9.70
CA LYS A 4 38.94 -6.41 -10.94
C LYS A 4 39.38 -4.97 -10.69
N LEU A 5 38.88 -4.33 -9.62
CA LEU A 5 39.30 -2.99 -9.23
C LEU A 5 40.79 -2.94 -8.87
N ALA A 6 41.30 -3.96 -8.19
CA ALA A 6 42.73 -4.08 -7.87
C ALA A 6 43.59 -4.18 -9.15
N SER A 7 43.20 -5.03 -10.10
CA SER A 7 43.93 -5.19 -11.37
C SER A 7 44.02 -3.91 -12.21
N LEU A 8 43.06 -3.00 -12.04
CA LEU A 8 42.99 -1.71 -12.74
C LEU A 8 43.67 -0.56 -11.97
N GLY A 9 44.20 -0.81 -10.77
CA GLY A 9 44.81 0.23 -9.93
C GLY A 9 43.80 1.18 -9.27
N PHE A 10 42.50 0.83 -9.26
CA PHE A 10 41.43 1.66 -8.66
C PHE A 10 41.06 1.27 -7.24
N LEU A 11 41.65 0.20 -6.69
CA LEU A 11 41.39 -0.22 -5.31
C LEU A 11 42.38 0.46 -4.35
N SER A 12 41.91 1.44 -3.59
CA SER A 12 42.73 2.13 -2.57
C SER A 12 42.87 1.34 -1.28
N GLY A 13 41.96 0.43 -0.96
CA GLY A 13 42.00 -0.38 0.25
C GLY A 13 40.67 -1.02 0.61
N THR A 14 40.67 -1.83 1.67
CA THR A 14 39.48 -2.49 2.22
C THR A 14 39.43 -2.28 3.72
N MET A 15 38.24 -2.02 4.26
CA MET A 15 38.01 -1.91 5.70
C MET A 15 36.78 -2.72 6.10
N LYS A 16 36.79 -3.28 7.32
CA LYS A 16 35.61 -3.91 7.89
C LYS A 16 34.57 -2.82 8.19
N HIS A 17 33.32 -3.08 7.81
CA HIS A 17 32.20 -2.20 8.10
C HIS A 17 31.12 -2.98 8.84
N THR A 18 30.68 -2.46 9.98
CA THR A 18 29.52 -2.97 10.71
C THR A 18 28.35 -2.05 10.42
N GLY A 19 27.32 -2.58 9.77
CA GLY A 19 26.12 -1.84 9.38
C GLY A 19 24.86 -2.63 9.69
N GLN A 20 23.71 -2.00 9.43
CA GLN A 20 22.40 -2.65 9.51
C GLN A 20 21.96 -3.05 8.10
N ILE A 21 21.43 -4.26 7.97
CA ILE A 21 20.83 -4.76 6.72
C ILE A 21 19.34 -4.98 6.94
N VAL A 22 18.53 -4.62 5.95
CA VAL A 22 17.10 -4.88 5.96
C VAL A 22 16.86 -6.30 5.47
N VAL A 23 16.09 -7.07 6.23
CA VAL A 23 15.72 -8.44 5.89
C VAL A 23 14.21 -8.57 5.75
N CYS A 24 13.77 -9.42 4.82
CA CYS A 24 12.37 -9.70 4.63
C CYS A 24 11.81 -10.39 5.88
N SER A 25 10.75 -9.83 6.47
CA SER A 25 10.16 -10.36 7.70
C SER A 25 9.54 -11.76 7.54
N ARG A 26 9.34 -12.23 6.29
CA ARG A 26 8.74 -13.53 6.00
C ARG A 26 9.77 -14.59 5.64
N THR A 27 10.71 -14.29 4.75
CA THR A 27 11.70 -15.27 4.27
C THR A 27 13.04 -15.18 4.99
N GLY A 28 13.36 -14.02 5.56
CA GLY A 28 14.68 -13.73 6.13
C GLY A 28 15.74 -13.30 5.10
N ASP A 29 15.39 -13.24 3.81
CA ASP A 29 16.32 -12.82 2.76
C ASP A 29 16.66 -11.32 2.88
N ILE A 30 17.84 -10.95 2.38
CA ILE A 30 18.27 -9.55 2.33
C ILE A 30 17.41 -8.80 1.31
N VAL A 31 16.81 -7.68 1.72
CA VAL A 31 16.03 -6.82 0.84
C VAL A 31 16.97 -5.97 -0.01
N GLU A 32 16.82 -6.05 -1.33
CA GLU A 32 17.56 -5.24 -2.29
C GLU A 32 16.65 -4.15 -2.88
N PRO A 33 16.93 -2.86 -2.64
CA PRO A 33 16.21 -1.78 -3.28
C PRO A 33 16.49 -1.75 -4.79
N ARG A 34 15.44 -1.78 -5.61
CA ARG A 34 15.52 -1.68 -7.07
C ARG A 34 14.42 -0.78 -7.61
N LEU A 35 14.71 -0.11 -8.71
CA LEU A 35 13.71 0.65 -9.46
C LEU A 35 12.85 -0.33 -10.27
N THR A 36 11.54 -0.21 -10.12
CA THR A 36 10.54 -1.01 -10.84
C THR A 36 9.27 -0.18 -10.99
N GLU A 37 8.52 -0.43 -12.05
CA GLU A 37 7.16 0.09 -12.20
C GLU A 37 6.26 -0.60 -11.16
N GLN A 38 5.42 0.17 -10.47
CA GLN A 38 4.52 -0.29 -9.41
C GLN A 38 3.31 0.65 -9.33
N TRP A 39 2.23 0.18 -8.73
CA TRP A 39 1.03 0.95 -8.43
C TRP A 39 1.15 1.61 -7.07
N PHE A 40 0.95 2.92 -7.03
CA PHE A 40 1.05 3.71 -5.82
C PHE A 40 -0.24 4.48 -5.57
N MET A 41 -0.63 4.56 -4.30
CA MET A 41 -1.69 5.46 -3.84
C MET A 41 -1.05 6.67 -3.16
N ASP A 42 -1.41 7.87 -3.62
CA ASP A 42 -1.09 9.10 -2.90
C ASP A 42 -1.89 9.13 -1.59
N THR A 43 -1.17 9.25 -0.48
CA THR A 43 -1.75 9.23 0.86
C THR A 43 -1.60 10.55 1.60
N ALA A 44 -0.98 11.57 1.00
CA ALA A 44 -0.66 12.81 1.69
C ALA A 44 -1.91 13.52 2.22
N GLU A 45 -2.93 13.70 1.38
CA GLU A 45 -4.18 14.34 1.80
C GLU A 45 -4.98 13.48 2.80
N LEU A 46 -5.00 12.16 2.58
CA LEU A 46 -5.71 11.24 3.46
C LEU A 46 -5.10 11.20 4.87
N TYR A 47 -3.77 11.21 4.96
CA TYR A 47 -3.07 11.30 6.23
C TYR A 47 -3.30 12.64 6.94
N ALA A 48 -3.32 13.75 6.20
CA ALA A 48 -3.62 15.05 6.79
C ALA A 48 -5.03 15.09 7.40
N LYS A 49 -6.03 14.51 6.71
CA LYS A 49 -7.39 14.39 7.25
C LYS A 49 -7.46 13.48 8.49
N ALA A 50 -6.81 12.32 8.43
CA ALA A 50 -6.76 11.39 9.56
C ALA A 50 -6.10 12.03 10.80
N GLU A 51 -5.01 12.76 10.60
CA GLU A 51 -4.34 13.50 11.67
C GLU A 51 -5.26 14.56 12.30
N GLN A 52 -6.03 15.29 11.49
CA GLN A 52 -7.01 16.25 11.98
C GLN A 52 -8.14 15.57 12.78
N ALA A 53 -8.68 14.46 12.29
CA ALA A 53 -9.71 13.69 12.99
C ALA A 53 -9.24 13.18 14.36
N LEU A 54 -7.97 12.76 14.48
CA LEU A 54 -7.34 12.44 15.77
C LEU A 54 -7.26 13.68 16.67
N LYS A 55 -6.71 14.80 16.17
CA LYS A 55 -6.55 16.05 16.93
C LYS A 55 -7.88 16.60 17.46
N ASN A 56 -8.93 16.50 16.66
CA ASN A 56 -10.27 16.97 17.00
C ASN A 56 -11.01 16.01 17.97
N GLY A 57 -10.48 14.81 18.20
CA GLY A 57 -11.09 13.81 19.06
C GLY A 57 -12.27 13.06 18.44
N GLU A 58 -12.42 13.14 17.11
CA GLU A 58 -13.37 12.33 16.33
C GLU A 58 -12.96 10.85 16.38
N ILE A 59 -11.64 10.59 16.35
CA ILE A 59 -11.05 9.29 16.57
C ILE A 59 -10.41 9.28 17.96
N LYS A 60 -10.80 8.32 18.81
CA LYS A 60 -10.29 8.19 20.17
C LYS A 60 -9.46 6.91 20.30
N VAL A 61 -8.23 7.05 20.78
CA VAL A 61 -7.28 5.95 20.94
C VAL A 61 -7.13 5.60 22.42
N ILE A 62 -7.33 4.33 22.76
CA ILE A 62 -7.13 3.81 24.12
C ILE A 62 -6.18 2.60 24.05
N PRO A 63 -5.09 2.57 24.84
CA PRO A 63 -4.63 3.62 25.74
C PRO A 63 -4.03 4.82 24.99
N LYS A 64 -4.15 6.01 25.58
CA LYS A 64 -3.71 7.28 24.96
C LYS A 64 -2.22 7.30 24.58
N SER A 65 -1.39 6.50 25.22
CA SER A 65 0.04 6.36 24.87
C SER A 65 0.29 5.86 23.45
N GLN A 66 -0.68 5.20 22.82
CA GLN A 66 -0.56 4.70 21.45
C GLN A 66 -0.89 5.77 20.39
N GLU A 67 -1.48 6.90 20.79
CA GLU A 67 -1.89 7.97 19.87
C GLU A 67 -0.69 8.56 19.12
N GLN A 68 0.46 8.70 19.79
CA GLN A 68 1.69 9.19 19.18
C GLN A 68 2.14 8.34 17.99
N LYS A 69 1.97 7.02 18.05
CA LYS A 69 2.35 6.12 16.96
C LYS A 69 1.53 6.36 15.70
N LEU A 70 0.26 6.75 15.84
CA LEU A 70 -0.58 7.15 14.70
C LEU A 70 -0.17 8.52 14.15
N PHE A 71 0.15 9.49 15.02
CA PHE A 71 0.70 10.77 14.57
C PHE A 71 2.01 10.60 13.78
N ASP A 72 2.93 9.78 14.29
CA ASP A 72 4.19 9.49 13.60
C ASP A 72 3.92 8.85 12.23
N TRP A 73 2.94 7.95 12.15
CA TRP A 73 2.55 7.32 10.89
C TRP A 73 1.95 8.31 9.89
N PHE A 74 1.02 9.16 10.33
CA PHE A 74 0.37 10.16 9.48
C PHE A 74 1.30 11.32 9.08
N SER A 75 2.42 11.49 9.77
CA SER A 75 3.46 12.44 9.36
C SER A 75 4.20 12.02 8.09
N ASN A 76 4.10 10.74 7.70
CA ASN A 76 4.72 10.22 6.49
C ASN A 76 4.02 10.79 5.23
N LYS A 77 4.80 11.14 4.21
CA LYS A 77 4.30 11.66 2.92
C LYS A 77 4.59 10.72 1.75
N ASP A 78 5.23 9.59 2.02
CA ASP A 78 5.54 8.60 1.01
C ASP A 78 4.26 7.92 0.53
N PRO A 79 4.09 7.74 -0.79
CA PRO A 79 2.94 7.05 -1.32
C PRO A 79 2.97 5.57 -0.95
N TRP A 80 1.79 4.97 -0.83
CA TRP A 80 1.68 3.54 -0.54
C TRP A 80 1.81 2.71 -1.81
N CYS A 81 2.88 1.93 -1.90
CA CYS A 81 3.00 0.89 -2.93
C CYS A 81 1.94 -0.21 -2.71
N LEU A 82 0.96 -0.30 -3.60
CA LEU A 82 -0.15 -1.25 -3.55
C LEU A 82 0.15 -2.55 -4.27
N SER A 83 0.94 -2.55 -5.34
CA SER A 83 1.19 -3.74 -6.15
C SER A 83 2.19 -4.70 -5.51
N ARG A 84 1.95 -6.00 -5.71
CA ARG A 84 2.79 -7.09 -5.25
C ARG A 84 2.94 -8.11 -6.37
N GLN A 85 4.19 -8.50 -6.63
CA GLN A 85 4.54 -9.56 -7.60
C GLN A 85 4.35 -10.94 -6.95
N LEU A 86 3.14 -11.21 -6.48
CA LEU A 86 2.74 -12.45 -5.82
C LEU A 86 1.62 -13.13 -6.60
N VAL A 87 1.52 -14.44 -6.47
CA VAL A 87 0.46 -15.23 -7.11
C VAL A 87 -0.86 -15.22 -6.34
N TRP A 88 -0.83 -14.79 -5.06
CA TRP A 88 -1.99 -14.79 -4.18
C TRP A 88 -2.38 -13.37 -3.79
N GLY A 89 -3.59 -12.98 -4.14
CA GLY A 89 -4.19 -11.70 -3.81
C GLY A 89 -5.24 -11.28 -4.85
N HIS A 90 -5.85 -10.11 -4.63
CA HIS A 90 -6.79 -9.54 -5.59
C HIS A 90 -5.99 -8.98 -6.77
N ARG A 91 -6.25 -9.46 -7.99
CA ARG A 91 -5.62 -8.94 -9.21
C ARG A 91 -5.93 -7.45 -9.35
N ILE A 92 -4.92 -6.66 -9.69
CA ILE A 92 -5.10 -5.22 -9.92
C ILE A 92 -6.07 -5.05 -11.10
N PRO A 93 -7.12 -4.22 -10.99
CA PRO A 93 -8.11 -4.00 -12.04
C PRO A 93 -7.59 -3.09 -13.16
N ALA A 94 -6.32 -3.24 -13.55
CA ALA A 94 -5.66 -2.48 -14.60
C ALA A 94 -5.51 -3.35 -15.85
N TYR A 95 -5.89 -2.79 -16.99
CA TYR A 95 -5.92 -3.46 -18.28
C TYR A 95 -5.17 -2.62 -19.31
N LYS A 96 -4.54 -3.27 -20.29
CA LYS A 96 -3.94 -2.57 -21.43
C LYS A 96 -4.08 -3.38 -22.72
N SER A 97 -4.12 -2.66 -23.82
CA SER A 97 -3.94 -3.19 -25.17
C SER A 97 -2.50 -2.94 -25.64
N GLU A 98 -2.13 -3.50 -26.79
CA GLU A 98 -0.87 -3.18 -27.46
C GLU A 98 -0.72 -1.66 -27.65
N ASN A 99 0.39 -1.11 -27.16
CA ASN A 99 0.74 0.32 -27.22
C ASN A 99 -0.24 1.29 -26.53
N SER A 100 -1.10 0.84 -25.62
CA SER A 100 -1.97 1.71 -24.82
C SER A 100 -1.38 1.98 -23.43
N PRO A 101 -1.73 3.12 -22.78
CA PRO A 101 -1.56 3.23 -21.34
C PRO A 101 -2.45 2.21 -20.60
N TRP A 102 -2.18 2.02 -19.31
CA TRP A 102 -3.06 1.26 -18.44
C TRP A 102 -4.41 1.96 -18.27
N PHE A 103 -5.48 1.17 -18.28
CA PHE A 103 -6.85 1.57 -18.05
C PHE A 103 -7.42 0.81 -16.85
N ILE A 104 -8.00 1.53 -15.89
CA ILE A 104 -8.61 0.94 -14.70
C ILE A 104 -10.08 0.64 -14.98
N ALA A 105 -10.51 -0.60 -14.75
CA ALA A 105 -11.88 -1.03 -15.00
C ALA A 105 -12.36 -2.03 -13.93
N ASN A 106 -13.62 -1.93 -13.51
CA ASN A 106 -14.19 -2.83 -12.50
C ASN A 106 -14.43 -4.25 -13.04
N SER A 107 -14.38 -4.43 -14.36
CA SER A 107 -14.57 -5.73 -15.01
C SER A 107 -13.84 -5.80 -16.36
N LEU A 108 -13.63 -7.02 -16.84
CA LEU A 108 -13.12 -7.27 -18.19
C LEU A 108 -14.08 -6.74 -19.27
N GLU A 109 -15.38 -6.77 -19.01
CA GLU A 109 -16.40 -6.26 -19.93
C GLU A 109 -16.26 -4.74 -20.11
N GLU A 110 -16.10 -3.99 -19.01
CA GLU A 110 -15.84 -2.55 -19.04
C GLU A 110 -14.53 -2.23 -19.79
N ALA A 111 -13.47 -3.01 -19.55
CA ALA A 111 -12.23 -2.88 -20.32
C ALA A 111 -12.43 -3.15 -21.82
N ARG A 112 -13.20 -4.18 -22.20
CA ARG A 112 -13.53 -4.48 -23.60
C ARG A 112 -14.38 -3.39 -24.25
N ASN A 113 -15.30 -2.77 -23.52
CA ASN A 113 -16.07 -1.64 -24.03
C ASN A 113 -15.18 -0.41 -24.30
N HIS A 114 -14.12 -0.23 -23.52
CA HIS A 114 -13.15 0.85 -23.72
C HIS A 114 -12.22 0.60 -24.93
N PHE A 115 -11.62 -0.59 -25.02
CA PHE A 115 -10.62 -0.91 -26.06
C PHE A 115 -11.22 -1.47 -27.36
N GLY A 116 -12.43 -2.03 -27.31
CA GLY A 116 -13.10 -2.74 -28.40
C GLY A 116 -13.09 -4.26 -28.20
N GLU A 117 -14.21 -4.93 -28.52
CA GLU A 117 -14.41 -6.36 -28.23
C GLU A 117 -13.36 -7.29 -28.88
N ASN A 118 -12.83 -6.91 -30.04
CA ASN A 118 -11.88 -7.72 -30.82
C ASN A 118 -10.41 -7.32 -30.60
N VAL A 119 -10.14 -6.40 -29.68
CA VAL A 119 -8.77 -5.96 -29.37
C VAL A 119 -8.17 -6.88 -28.30
N PRO A 120 -6.94 -7.41 -28.50
CA PRO A 120 -6.24 -8.14 -27.45
C PRO A 120 -5.97 -7.24 -26.25
N ILE A 121 -6.45 -7.64 -25.07
CA ILE A 121 -6.27 -6.92 -23.81
C ILE A 121 -5.61 -7.86 -22.81
N ILE A 122 -4.66 -7.34 -22.03
CA ILE A 122 -4.07 -8.03 -20.89
C ILE A 122 -4.43 -7.31 -19.60
N GLN A 123 -4.67 -8.06 -18.53
CA GLN A 123 -4.79 -7.52 -17.18
C GLN A 123 -3.42 -7.58 -16.50
N ASP A 124 -3.07 -6.57 -15.72
CA ASP A 124 -1.83 -6.54 -14.93
C ASP A 124 -1.69 -7.82 -14.09
N GLU A 125 -0.48 -8.38 -14.09
CA GLU A 125 -0.16 -9.63 -13.40
C GLU A 125 -0.08 -9.50 -11.88
N ASP A 126 0.18 -8.28 -11.42
CA ASP A 126 0.30 -7.98 -10.01
C ASP A 126 -1.01 -8.13 -9.25
N VAL A 127 -0.85 -8.40 -7.95
CA VAL A 127 -1.94 -8.41 -6.99
C VAL A 127 -1.83 -7.24 -6.02
N LEU A 128 -2.96 -6.85 -5.46
CA LEU A 128 -3.04 -5.82 -4.43
C LEU A 128 -2.45 -6.34 -3.11
N ASP A 129 -1.79 -5.44 -2.38
CA ASP A 129 -1.34 -5.64 -1.01
C ASP A 129 -2.47 -6.18 -0.14
N THR A 130 -2.18 -7.19 0.67
CA THR A 130 -3.16 -7.73 1.62
C THR A 130 -3.64 -6.66 2.60
N TRP A 131 -2.78 -5.70 2.95
CA TRP A 131 -3.18 -4.57 3.79
C TRP A 131 -4.16 -3.62 3.10
N PHE A 132 -4.17 -3.55 1.77
CA PHE A 132 -5.14 -2.75 1.02
C PHE A 132 -6.54 -3.33 1.18
N SER A 133 -6.76 -4.60 0.85
CA SER A 133 -8.08 -5.22 1.05
C SER A 133 -8.49 -5.25 2.52
N SER A 134 -7.56 -5.54 3.43
CA SER A 134 -7.84 -5.54 4.88
C SER A 134 -8.24 -4.15 5.41
N SER A 135 -7.75 -3.07 4.78
CA SER A 135 -8.12 -1.70 5.18
C SER A 135 -9.54 -1.31 4.83
N LEU A 136 -10.20 -2.06 3.93
CA LEU A 136 -11.57 -1.80 3.50
C LEU A 136 -12.62 -2.48 4.38
N ILE A 137 -12.22 -3.32 5.34
CA ILE A 137 -13.15 -4.12 6.17
C ILE A 137 -14.26 -3.27 6.82
N PRO A 138 -13.98 -2.10 7.43
CA PRO A 138 -15.04 -1.27 7.99
C PRO A 138 -16.07 -0.84 6.94
N LEU A 139 -15.62 -0.43 5.75
CA LEU A 139 -16.49 0.00 4.65
C LEU A 139 -17.34 -1.17 4.13
N VAL A 140 -16.71 -2.32 3.90
CA VAL A 140 -17.39 -3.54 3.41
C VAL A 140 -18.45 -3.99 4.40
N ASN A 141 -18.16 -3.96 5.71
CA ASN A 141 -19.13 -4.29 6.75
C ASN A 141 -20.27 -3.27 6.83
N ALA A 142 -20.00 -1.99 6.57
CA ALA A 142 -21.00 -0.95 6.40
C ALA A 142 -21.79 -1.08 5.07
N GLY A 143 -21.46 -2.07 4.24
CA GLY A 143 -22.17 -2.43 3.03
C GLY A 143 -21.63 -1.83 1.74
N TRP A 144 -20.47 -1.17 1.77
CA TRP A 144 -19.80 -0.70 0.57
C TRP A 144 -19.32 -1.89 -0.29
N PRO A 145 -19.37 -1.81 -1.63
CA PRO A 145 -19.87 -0.72 -2.47
C PRO A 145 -21.37 -0.83 -2.82
N GLY A 146 -22.14 -1.60 -2.05
CA GLY A 146 -23.56 -1.86 -2.31
C GLY A 146 -24.48 -0.67 -1.97
N PRO A 147 -25.76 -0.74 -2.39
CA PRO A 147 -26.74 0.34 -2.23
C PRO A 147 -27.10 0.69 -0.78
N GLN A 148 -26.78 -0.19 0.17
CA GLN A 148 -27.03 -0.02 1.59
C GLN A 148 -25.96 0.82 2.30
N PHE A 149 -24.86 1.14 1.62
CA PHE A 149 -23.78 1.93 2.19
C PHE A 149 -24.20 3.39 2.40
N ASN A 150 -24.04 3.89 3.63
CA ASN A 150 -24.25 5.30 3.95
C ASN A 150 -22.90 5.99 4.20
N PRO A 151 -22.40 6.81 3.27
CA PRO A 151 -21.11 7.48 3.42
C PRO A 151 -21.11 8.56 4.52
N SER A 152 -22.28 8.98 5.01
CA SER A 152 -22.39 9.97 6.09
C SER A 152 -22.39 9.34 7.49
N ALA A 153 -22.47 8.01 7.59
CA ALA A 153 -22.38 7.30 8.86
C ALA A 153 -20.96 6.79 9.09
N PRO A 154 -20.44 6.82 10.33
CA PRO A 154 -19.17 6.18 10.63
C PRO A 154 -19.28 4.68 10.32
N PRO A 155 -18.31 4.08 9.60
CA PRO A 155 -18.38 2.67 9.22
C PRO A 155 -18.15 1.73 10.42
N LEU A 156 -17.66 2.25 11.56
CA LEU A 156 -17.36 1.49 12.76
C LEU A 156 -17.41 2.38 14.02
N ASP A 157 -18.00 1.88 15.09
CA ASP A 157 -18.06 2.57 16.39
C ASP A 157 -16.83 2.30 17.28
N ILE A 158 -16.40 1.04 17.36
CA ILE A 158 -15.29 0.58 18.23
C ILE A 158 -14.45 -0.46 17.49
N MET A 159 -13.13 -0.36 17.63
CA MET A 159 -12.18 -1.36 17.18
C MET A 159 -11.25 -1.79 18.32
N GLU A 160 -11.10 -3.09 18.53
CA GLU A 160 -10.14 -3.67 19.46
C GLU A 160 -9.05 -4.43 18.68
N THR A 161 -7.78 -4.15 18.96
CA THR A 161 -6.65 -4.81 18.30
C THR A 161 -5.32 -4.66 19.05
N GLY A 162 -4.30 -5.37 18.57
CA GLY A 162 -2.93 -5.28 19.07
C GLY A 162 -2.21 -4.00 18.64
N TRP A 163 -1.31 -3.51 19.49
CA TRP A 163 -0.51 -2.32 19.23
C TRP A 163 0.49 -2.51 18.08
N ASP A 164 0.84 -3.76 17.76
CA ASP A 164 1.81 -4.15 16.74
C ASP A 164 1.36 -3.77 15.32
N ILE A 165 0.05 -3.87 15.03
CA ILE A 165 -0.53 -3.56 13.72
C ILE A 165 -1.22 -2.18 13.64
N LEU A 166 -1.08 -1.35 14.68
CA LEU A 166 -1.68 -0.01 14.72
C LEU A 166 -1.26 0.87 13.53
N GLY A 167 0.04 0.90 13.20
CA GLY A 167 0.54 1.67 12.05
C GLY A 167 0.22 1.02 10.71
N PHE A 168 0.45 -0.29 10.59
CA PHE A 168 0.32 -0.98 9.31
C PHE A 168 -1.13 -1.20 8.86
N TRP A 169 -2.05 -1.40 9.80
CA TRP A 169 -3.44 -1.75 9.51
C TRP A 169 -4.43 -0.69 9.98
N VAL A 170 -4.41 -0.31 11.26
CA VAL A 170 -5.40 0.66 11.79
C VAL A 170 -5.27 2.01 11.12
N ALA A 171 -4.05 2.52 10.97
CA ALA A 171 -3.82 3.77 10.23
C ALA A 171 -4.33 3.69 8.78
N ARG A 172 -4.26 2.52 8.14
CA ARG A 172 -4.78 2.29 6.79
C ARG A 172 -6.31 2.27 6.76
N MET A 173 -6.96 1.61 7.72
CA MET A 173 -8.43 1.66 7.84
C MET A 173 -8.95 3.08 8.09
N ILE A 174 -8.25 3.84 8.93
CA ILE A 174 -8.59 5.25 9.19
C ILE A 174 -8.56 6.01 7.87
N ILE A 175 -7.45 6.03 7.14
CA ILE A 175 -7.37 6.81 5.89
C ILE A 175 -8.36 6.39 4.82
N MET A 176 -8.70 5.10 4.72
CA MET A 176 -9.68 4.64 3.75
C MET A 176 -11.11 5.09 4.11
N SER A 177 -11.33 5.54 5.35
CA SER A 177 -12.62 6.00 5.85
C SER A 177 -12.74 7.53 5.92
N MET A 178 -11.73 8.29 5.43
CA MET A 178 -11.67 9.78 5.44
C MET A 178 -12.17 10.44 4.14
#